data_AF-A0A069CVL4-F1
#
_entry.id   AF-A0A069CVL4-F1
#
_cell.length_a   1.000
_cell.length_b   1.000
_cell.length_c   1.000
_cell.angle_alpha   90.00
_cell.angle_beta   90.00
_cell.angle_gamma   90.00
#
_symmetry.space_group_name_H-M   'P 1'
#
loop_
_entity.id
_entity.type
_entity.pdbx_description
1 polymer ?
#
loop_
_entity_poly.entity_id
_entity_poly.type
_entity_poly.pdbx_seq_one_letter_code
_entity_poly.pdbx_strand_id
1 'polypeptide(L)'
;MKVIKIYKRSSAVALFIALVPPAWAVLAPHLGVTVGAIALISAGLFVAAGNQNQNKWRILFGLWLGIPLGLLDVILPGLTTFPQTTLYIVTSALGASAILLGAIPAVNRWIDSAAWLTGMATVVVALMINSNPLKFGTLPLEIMVAMLAGVFGIGVLGNIFADYLVSTNKKSSNKIKS
;
A
#
# COMPACT_ATOMS: atom_id res chain seq x y z
N MET A 1 13.70 -28.71 6.40
CA MET A 1 14.53 -27.59 5.85
C MET A 1 13.72 -26.38 5.34
N LYS A 2 12.51 -26.54 4.74
CA LYS A 2 11.65 -25.41 4.31
C LYS A 2 11.15 -24.51 5.47
N VAL A 3 10.77 -25.09 6.61
CA VAL A 3 10.18 -24.36 7.76
C VAL A 3 11.15 -23.36 8.40
N ILE A 4 12.42 -23.76 8.60
CA ILE A 4 13.47 -22.88 9.16
C ILE A 4 13.74 -21.68 8.24
N LYS A 5 13.60 -21.87 6.92
CA LYS A 5 13.79 -20.82 5.92
C LYS A 5 12.66 -19.78 5.98
N ILE A 6 11.43 -20.22 6.26
CA ILE A 6 10.26 -19.35 6.42
C ILE A 6 10.40 -18.52 7.71
N TYR A 7 10.72 -19.16 8.83
CA TYR A 7 10.91 -18.46 10.12
C TYR A 7 12.02 -17.39 10.05
N LYS A 8 13.12 -17.68 9.35
CA LYS A 8 14.23 -16.74 9.17
C LYS A 8 13.89 -15.59 8.22
N ARG A 9 13.05 -15.82 7.20
CA ARG A 9 12.59 -14.74 6.30
C ARG A 9 11.59 -13.83 7.03
N SER A 10 10.68 -14.40 7.82
CA SER A 10 9.71 -13.63 8.61
C SER A 10 10.38 -12.76 9.68
N SER A 11 11.47 -13.23 10.32
CA SER A 11 12.21 -12.42 11.30
C SER A 11 12.97 -11.26 10.66
N ALA A 12 13.59 -11.45 9.48
CA ALA A 12 14.24 -10.35 8.75
C ALA A 12 13.23 -9.28 8.28
N VAL A 13 12.06 -9.72 7.78
CA VAL A 13 10.97 -8.81 7.37
C VAL A 13 10.36 -8.10 8.59
N ALA A 14 10.20 -8.81 9.72
CA ALA A 14 9.72 -8.22 10.96
C ALA A 14 10.68 -7.14 11.49
N LEU A 15 11.99 -7.37 11.42
CA LEU A 15 12.99 -6.36 11.80
C LEU A 15 12.94 -5.13 10.89
N PHE A 16 12.73 -5.34 9.59
CA PHE A 16 12.59 -4.25 8.62
C PHE A 16 11.31 -3.44 8.87
N ILE A 17 10.19 -4.09 9.17
CA ILE A 17 8.91 -3.46 9.53
C ILE A 17 8.96 -2.81 10.92
N ALA A 18 9.83 -3.28 11.81
CA ALA A 18 10.02 -2.64 13.11
C ALA A 18 10.84 -1.34 13.01
N LEU A 19 11.68 -1.19 11.98
CA LEU A 19 12.62 -0.05 11.87
C LEU A 19 12.21 0.96 10.80
N VAL A 20 11.78 0.50 9.62
CA VAL A 20 11.55 1.37 8.47
C VAL A 20 10.22 2.13 8.57
N PRO A 21 9.09 1.49 8.93
CA PRO A 21 7.85 2.19 9.21
C PRO A 21 7.95 3.31 10.25
N PRO A 22 8.57 3.09 11.43
CA PRO A 22 8.72 4.17 12.40
C PRO A 22 9.70 5.25 11.95
N ALA A 23 10.80 4.88 11.29
CA ALA A 23 11.76 5.87 10.77
C ALA A 23 11.13 6.77 9.70
N TRP A 24 10.34 6.20 8.77
CA TRP A 24 9.64 6.99 7.75
C TRP A 24 8.53 7.85 8.34
N ALA A 25 7.81 7.36 9.35
CA ALA A 25 6.79 8.16 10.04
C ALA A 25 7.37 9.43 10.69
N VAL A 26 8.60 9.38 11.18
CA VAL A 26 9.32 10.55 11.74
C VAL A 26 9.90 11.43 10.64
N LEU A 27 10.44 10.86 9.56
CA LEU A 27 11.09 11.63 8.48
C LEU A 27 10.11 12.28 7.50
N ALA A 28 8.94 11.68 7.26
CA ALA A 28 7.99 12.17 6.27
C ALA A 28 7.49 13.61 6.52
N PRO A 29 7.13 14.01 7.77
CA PRO A 29 6.76 15.39 8.06
C PRO A 29 7.88 16.40 7.78
N HIS A 30 9.15 16.02 8.02
CA HIS A 30 10.31 16.89 7.77
C HIS A 30 10.61 17.10 6.28
N LEU A 31 10.20 16.16 5.43
CA LEU A 31 10.34 16.25 3.97
C LEU A 31 9.15 16.97 3.31
N GLY A 32 8.23 17.56 4.09
CA GLY A 32 7.03 18.21 3.56
C GLY A 32 5.99 17.23 3.00
N VAL A 33 6.15 15.93 3.26
CA VAL A 33 5.19 14.91 2.81
C VAL A 33 4.10 14.80 3.86
N THR A 34 2.99 15.52 3.65
CA THR A 34 1.80 15.46 4.51
C THR A 34 1.13 14.08 4.56
N VAL A 35 1.54 13.17 3.67
CA VAL A 35 0.87 11.92 3.34
C VAL A 35 1.77 10.70 3.62
N GLY A 36 2.65 10.79 4.63
CA GLY A 36 3.62 9.75 4.97
C GLY A 36 3.00 8.40 5.35
N ALA A 37 1.83 8.42 6.00
CA ALA A 37 1.09 7.20 6.38
C ALA A 37 0.66 6.37 5.15
N ILE A 38 0.42 7.01 4.01
CA ILE A 38 -0.03 6.31 2.80
C ILE A 38 1.10 5.51 2.16
N ALA A 39 2.32 6.05 2.17
CA ALA A 39 3.50 5.31 1.74
C ALA A 39 3.68 4.03 2.58
N LEU A 40 3.30 4.08 3.86
CA LEU A 40 3.38 2.93 4.76
C LEU A 40 2.28 1.90 4.49
N ILE A 41 1.05 2.35 4.24
CA ILE A 41 -0.06 1.47 3.86
C ILE A 41 0.26 0.75 2.54
N SER A 42 0.76 1.47 1.54
CA SER A 42 1.10 0.86 0.24
C SER A 42 2.31 -0.07 0.32
N ALA A 43 3.31 0.26 1.14
CA ALA A 43 4.43 -0.64 1.44
C ALA A 43 3.98 -1.92 2.14
N GLY A 44 3.11 -1.80 3.15
CA GLY A 44 2.57 -2.93 3.88
C GLY A 44 1.76 -3.87 2.99
N LEU A 45 0.90 -3.32 2.13
CA LEU A 45 0.17 -4.07 1.13
C LEU A 45 1.10 -4.82 0.18
N PHE A 46 2.16 -4.17 -0.30
CA PHE A 46 3.14 -4.79 -1.21
C PHE A 46 3.86 -5.98 -0.56
N VAL A 47 4.25 -5.85 0.71
CA VAL A 47 4.87 -6.95 1.47
C VAL A 47 3.87 -8.09 1.71
N ALA A 48 2.62 -7.76 2.07
CA ALA A 48 1.56 -8.73 2.31
C ALA A 48 1.17 -9.53 1.06
N ALA A 49 1.25 -8.91 -0.13
CA ALA A 49 0.99 -9.56 -1.43
C ALA A 49 2.05 -10.60 -1.84
N GLY A 50 2.98 -10.98 -0.95
CA GLY A 50 3.94 -12.06 -1.19
C GLY A 50 5.20 -11.62 -1.92
N ASN A 51 5.42 -10.30 -2.05
CA ASN A 51 6.71 -9.72 -2.38
C ASN A 51 7.31 -10.20 -3.72
N GLN A 52 6.46 -10.57 -4.68
CA GLN A 52 6.89 -10.90 -6.03
C GLN A 52 7.14 -9.59 -6.79
N ASN A 53 8.41 -9.29 -7.08
CA ASN A 53 8.80 -8.08 -7.80
C ASN A 53 8.06 -7.87 -9.14
N GLN A 54 7.51 -8.95 -9.71
CA GLN A 54 6.73 -8.92 -10.96
C GLN A 54 5.35 -8.24 -10.81
N ASN A 55 4.77 -8.18 -9.61
CA ASN A 55 3.43 -7.62 -9.38
C ASN A 55 3.42 -6.16 -8.90
N LYS A 56 4.58 -5.48 -8.79
CA LYS A 56 4.67 -4.08 -8.33
C LYS A 56 3.74 -3.14 -9.09
N TRP A 57 3.76 -3.26 -10.41
CA TRP A 57 2.94 -2.42 -11.29
C TRP A 57 1.46 -2.75 -11.15
N ARG A 58 1.09 -4.03 -10.98
CA ARG A 58 -0.31 -4.44 -10.78
C ARG A 58 -0.89 -3.87 -9.49
N ILE A 59 -0.09 -3.87 -8.41
CA ILE A 59 -0.46 -3.29 -7.12
C ILE A 59 -0.54 -1.76 -7.22
N LEU A 60 0.43 -1.12 -7.87
CA LEU A 60 0.41 0.33 -8.05
C LEU A 60 -0.79 0.81 -8.88
N PHE A 61 -1.06 0.15 -10.02
CA PHE A 61 -2.21 0.49 -10.86
C PHE A 61 -3.53 0.27 -10.12
N GLY A 62 -3.64 -0.79 -9.32
CA GLY A 62 -4.79 -0.97 -8.43
C GLY A 62 -4.94 0.18 -7.44
N LEU A 63 -3.87 0.52 -6.72
CA LEU A 63 -3.87 1.65 -5.78
C LEU A 63 -4.31 2.96 -6.45
N TRP A 64 -3.82 3.24 -7.65
CA TRP A 64 -4.16 4.44 -8.40
C TRP A 64 -5.60 4.45 -8.91
N LEU A 65 -6.12 3.30 -9.35
CA LEU A 65 -7.54 3.17 -9.71
C LEU A 65 -8.48 3.33 -8.50
N GLY A 66 -7.98 3.15 -7.28
CA GLY A 66 -8.71 3.43 -6.06
C GLY A 66 -8.90 4.93 -5.78
N ILE A 67 -8.06 5.80 -6.35
CA ILE A 67 -8.12 7.26 -6.13
C ILE A 67 -9.45 7.88 -6.58
N PRO A 68 -9.92 7.68 -7.82
CA PRO A 68 -11.21 8.22 -8.24
C PRO A 68 -12.38 7.65 -7.43
N LEU A 69 -12.33 6.36 -7.04
CA LEU A 69 -13.38 5.75 -6.21
C LEU A 69 -13.41 6.35 -4.81
N GLY A 70 -12.25 6.54 -4.18
CA GLY A 70 -12.16 7.15 -2.85
C GLY A 70 -12.54 8.63 -2.86
N LEU A 71 -12.31 9.35 -3.96
CA LEU A 71 -12.75 10.73 -4.11
C LEU A 71 -14.28 10.82 -4.23
N LEU A 72 -14.90 9.92 -4.99
CA LEU A 72 -16.37 9.81 -5.08
C LEU A 72 -16.99 9.50 -3.71
N ASP A 73 -16.35 8.64 -2.92
CA ASP A 73 -16.78 8.26 -1.58
C ASP A 73 -16.81 9.44 -0.59
N VAL A 74 -15.98 10.47 -0.81
CA VAL A 74 -15.98 11.69 0.01
C VAL A 74 -16.92 12.77 -0.54
N ILE A 75 -17.04 12.88 -1.87
CA ILE A 75 -17.88 13.91 -2.52
C ILE A 75 -19.37 13.60 -2.36
N LEU A 76 -19.79 12.34 -2.59
CA LEU A 76 -21.20 11.96 -2.61
C LEU A 76 -21.92 12.19 -1.27
N PRO A 77 -21.36 11.84 -0.10
CA PRO A 77 -21.95 12.14 1.19
C PRO A 77 -22.06 13.64 1.49
N GLY A 78 -21.20 14.47 0.89
CA GLY A 78 -21.24 15.93 1.02
C GLY A 78 -22.39 16.61 0.28
N LEU A 79 -23.07 15.89 -0.62
CA LEU A 79 -24.18 16.40 -1.43
C LEU A 79 -25.56 16.00 -0.88
N THR A 80 -25.63 15.20 0.19
CA THR A 80 -26.88 14.66 0.71
C THR A 80 -27.19 15.14 2.14
N THR A 81 -28.48 15.13 2.50
CA THR A 81 -28.97 15.51 3.83
C THR A 81 -28.64 14.46 4.91
N PHE A 82 -28.25 13.24 4.52
CA PHE A 82 -27.94 12.11 5.41
C PHE A 82 -26.52 11.57 5.17
N PRO A 83 -25.47 12.31 5.57
CA PRO A 83 -24.08 12.02 5.19
C PRO A 83 -23.58 10.65 5.66
N GLN A 84 -23.95 10.19 6.86
CA GLN A 84 -23.48 8.90 7.39
C GLN A 84 -24.05 7.70 6.63
N THR A 85 -25.33 7.76 6.28
CA THR A 85 -26.02 6.70 5.53
C THR A 85 -25.53 6.66 4.08
N THR A 86 -25.36 7.84 3.46
CA THR A 86 -24.80 7.93 2.10
C THR A 86 -23.37 7.41 2.06
N LEU A 87 -22.52 7.75 3.03
CA LEU A 87 -21.16 7.21 3.12
C LEU A 87 -21.17 5.68 3.19
N TYR A 88 -21.96 5.09 4.09
CA TYR A 88 -22.07 3.63 4.17
C TYR A 88 -22.50 2.98 2.85
N ILE A 89 -23.53 3.52 2.19
CA ILE A 89 -24.04 2.97 0.93
C ILE A 89 -23.01 3.13 -0.20
N VAL A 90 -22.39 4.29 -0.31
CA VAL A 90 -21.44 4.61 -1.38
C VAL A 90 -20.16 3.80 -1.20
N THR A 91 -19.60 3.72 0.01
CA THR A 91 -18.41 2.90 0.30
C THR A 91 -18.70 1.43 0.03
N SER A 92 -19.89 0.95 0.43
CA SER A 92 -20.33 -0.42 0.18
C SER A 92 -20.47 -0.73 -1.31
N ALA A 93 -21.15 0.14 -2.07
CA ALA A 93 -21.37 -0.05 -3.50
C ALA A 93 -20.07 0.04 -4.30
N LEU A 94 -19.22 1.03 -4.01
CA LEU A 94 -17.91 1.23 -4.67
C LEU A 94 -16.91 0.13 -4.28
N GLY A 95 -16.91 -0.30 -3.02
CA GLY A 95 -16.07 -1.41 -2.56
C GLY A 95 -16.49 -2.74 -3.17
N ALA A 96 -17.79 -3.02 -3.23
CA ALA A 96 -18.33 -4.22 -3.88
C ALA A 96 -18.01 -4.22 -5.38
N SER A 97 -18.15 -3.08 -6.05
CA SER A 97 -17.83 -2.97 -7.48
C SER A 97 -16.33 -3.11 -7.76
N ALA A 98 -15.45 -2.60 -6.90
CA ALA A 98 -14.00 -2.82 -7.03
C ALA A 98 -13.63 -4.31 -6.95
N ILE A 99 -14.27 -5.08 -6.07
CA ILE A 99 -14.05 -6.53 -5.98
C ILE A 99 -14.65 -7.27 -7.18
N LEU A 100 -15.89 -6.95 -7.57
CA LEU A 100 -16.56 -7.58 -8.71
C LEU A 100 -15.82 -7.35 -10.02
N LEU A 101 -15.36 -6.11 -10.27
CA LEU A 101 -14.58 -5.76 -11.45
C LEU A 101 -13.18 -6.39 -11.40
N GLY A 102 -12.54 -6.43 -10.23
CA GLY A 102 -11.26 -7.10 -10.04
C GLY A 102 -11.32 -8.63 -10.16
N ALA A 103 -12.50 -9.24 -9.94
CA ALA A 103 -12.71 -10.68 -10.13
C ALA A 103 -12.77 -11.10 -11.60
N ILE A 104 -12.93 -10.14 -12.53
CA ILE A 104 -12.94 -10.42 -13.97
C ILE A 104 -11.54 -10.88 -14.40
N PRO A 105 -11.39 -12.05 -15.07
CA PRO A 105 -10.07 -12.61 -15.42
C PRO A 105 -9.21 -11.68 -16.27
N ALA A 106 -9.84 -10.87 -17.13
CA ALA A 106 -9.18 -9.88 -17.95
C ALA A 106 -8.57 -8.75 -17.12
N VAL A 107 -9.21 -8.35 -16.02
CA VAL A 107 -8.79 -7.23 -15.16
C VAL A 107 -7.81 -7.70 -14.09
N ASN A 108 -8.05 -8.88 -13.50
CA ASN A 108 -7.18 -9.48 -12.49
C ASN A 108 -5.74 -9.62 -12.99
N ARG A 109 -5.54 -9.87 -14.29
CA ARG A 109 -4.19 -9.96 -14.89
C ARG A 109 -3.39 -8.66 -14.79
N TRP A 110 -4.05 -7.52 -14.72
CA TRP A 110 -3.43 -6.19 -14.72
C TRP A 110 -3.54 -5.46 -13.37
N ILE A 111 -4.54 -5.79 -12.56
CA ILE A 111 -4.88 -5.06 -11.34
C ILE A 111 -5.16 -6.05 -10.21
N ASP A 112 -4.53 -5.83 -9.06
CA ASP A 112 -4.86 -6.56 -7.83
C ASP A 112 -6.11 -5.95 -7.18
N SER A 113 -7.19 -6.73 -7.04
CA SER A 113 -8.46 -6.27 -6.44
C SER A 113 -8.25 -5.76 -5.01
N ALA A 114 -7.36 -6.41 -4.26
CA ALA A 114 -6.98 -5.97 -2.91
C ALA A 114 -6.29 -4.61 -2.92
N ALA A 115 -5.44 -4.34 -3.92
CA ALA A 115 -4.79 -3.05 -4.08
C ALA A 115 -5.76 -1.95 -4.51
N TRP A 116 -6.73 -2.30 -5.34
CA TRP A 116 -7.78 -1.39 -5.75
C TRP A 116 -8.64 -0.92 -4.58
N LEU A 117 -9.10 -1.86 -3.76
CA LEU A 117 -9.86 -1.55 -2.54
C LEU A 117 -9.03 -0.76 -1.53
N THR A 118 -7.76 -1.14 -1.37
CA THR A 118 -6.83 -0.43 -0.48
C THR A 118 -6.62 1.01 -0.95
N GLY A 119 -6.49 1.25 -2.25
CA GLY A 119 -6.34 2.59 -2.83
C GLY A 119 -7.51 3.51 -2.48
N MET A 120 -8.73 2.99 -2.60
CA MET A 120 -9.95 3.69 -2.24
C MET A 120 -9.95 4.09 -0.75
N ALA A 121 -9.76 3.11 0.14
CA ALA A 121 -9.74 3.35 1.59
C ALA A 121 -8.64 4.34 1.99
N THR A 122 -7.49 4.25 1.33
CA THR A 122 -6.33 5.11 1.55
C THR A 122 -6.64 6.57 1.24
N VAL A 123 -7.39 6.84 0.16
CA VAL A 123 -7.80 8.20 -0.22
C VAL A 123 -8.81 8.78 0.74
N VAL A 124 -9.78 7.98 1.19
CA VAL A 124 -10.77 8.40 2.20
C VAL A 124 -10.04 8.80 3.49
N VAL A 125 -9.12 7.96 3.97
CA VAL A 125 -8.31 8.24 5.16
C VAL A 125 -7.43 9.49 4.96
N ALA A 126 -6.83 9.67 3.78
CA ALA A 126 -6.01 10.84 3.48
C ALA A 126 -6.80 12.15 3.61
N LEU A 127 -8.02 12.18 3.07
CA LEU A 127 -8.88 13.35 3.05
C LEU A 127 -9.48 13.63 4.44
N MET A 128 -9.76 12.58 5.22
CA MET A 128 -10.19 12.71 6.62
C MET A 128 -9.09 13.33 7.51
N ILE A 129 -7.84 12.86 7.34
CA ILE A 129 -6.67 13.36 8.11
C ILE A 129 -6.29 14.77 7.67
N ASN A 130 -6.39 15.08 6.37
CA ASN A 130 -6.03 16.37 5.82
C ASN A 130 -7.29 17.15 5.46
N SER A 131 -8.00 17.61 6.50
CA SER A 131 -9.30 18.30 6.42
C SER A 131 -9.24 19.69 5.77
N ASN A 132 -8.14 20.03 5.08
CA ASN A 132 -7.87 21.36 4.58
C ASN A 132 -8.45 21.52 3.16
N PRO A 133 -9.52 22.34 2.97
CA PRO A 133 -10.26 22.42 1.70
C PRO A 133 -9.43 22.97 0.54
N LEU A 134 -8.36 23.74 0.83
CA LEU A 134 -7.44 24.31 -0.17
C LEU A 134 -6.56 23.28 -0.89
N LYS A 135 -6.44 22.05 -0.37
CA LYS A 135 -5.57 21.02 -0.95
C LYS A 135 -6.30 19.94 -1.75
N PHE A 136 -7.62 20.05 -1.94
CA PHE A 136 -8.38 19.06 -2.73
C PHE A 136 -7.84 18.84 -4.14
N GLY A 137 -7.20 19.85 -4.74
CA GLY A 137 -6.56 19.74 -6.05
C GLY A 137 -5.19 19.03 -6.05
N THR A 138 -4.38 19.20 -4.99
CA THR A 138 -3.00 18.67 -4.93
C THR A 138 -2.89 17.37 -4.14
N LEU A 139 -3.85 17.09 -3.24
CA LEU A 139 -3.86 15.88 -2.40
C LEU A 139 -3.88 14.57 -3.21
N PRO A 140 -4.72 14.40 -4.26
CA PRO A 140 -4.68 13.19 -5.07
C PRO A 140 -3.30 12.94 -5.69
N LEU A 141 -2.62 14.01 -6.12
CA LEU A 141 -1.28 13.92 -6.69
C LEU A 141 -0.24 13.54 -5.63
N GLU A 142 -0.30 14.14 -4.43
CA GLU A 142 0.55 13.77 -3.29
C GLU A 142 0.34 12.30 -2.90
N ILE A 143 -0.92 11.82 -2.90
CA ILE A 143 -1.28 10.42 -2.64
C ILE A 143 -0.65 9.51 -3.68
N MET A 144 -0.73 9.84 -4.97
CA MET A 144 -0.10 9.06 -6.05
C MET A 144 1.40 8.93 -5.87
N VAL A 145 2.08 10.02 -5.53
CA VAL A 145 3.52 10.06 -5.27
C VAL A 145 3.87 9.30 -4.00
N ALA A 146 3.06 9.41 -2.94
CA ALA A 146 3.24 8.66 -1.70
C ALA A 146 3.06 7.15 -1.92
N MET A 147 2.06 6.75 -2.72
CA MET A 147 1.85 5.35 -3.10
C MET A 147 3.05 4.80 -3.89
N LEU A 148 3.59 5.58 -4.84
CA LEU A 148 4.82 5.25 -5.55
C LEU A 148 6.01 5.10 -4.59
N ALA A 149 6.24 6.07 -3.72
CA ALA A 149 7.33 6.06 -2.74
C ALA A 149 7.20 4.88 -1.76
N GLY A 150 5.97 4.52 -1.35
CA GLY A 150 5.74 3.37 -0.49
C GLY A 150 5.99 2.03 -1.17
N VAL A 151 5.46 1.83 -2.38
CA VAL A 151 5.66 0.57 -3.12
C VAL A 151 7.12 0.42 -3.54
N PHE A 152 7.71 1.43 -4.21
CA PHE A 152 9.07 1.37 -4.74
C PHE A 152 10.16 1.70 -3.73
N GLY A 153 9.97 2.72 -2.90
CA GLY A 153 10.98 3.15 -1.94
C GLY A 153 11.06 2.24 -0.72
N ILE A 154 9.92 1.86 -0.12
CA ILE A 154 9.91 1.05 1.10
C ILE A 154 9.69 -0.43 0.79
N GLY A 155 8.68 -0.76 -0.01
CA GLY A 155 8.29 -2.14 -0.32
C GLY A 155 9.38 -2.93 -1.06
N VAL A 156 9.87 -2.40 -2.18
CA VAL A 156 10.94 -3.06 -2.96
C VAL A 156 12.25 -3.14 -2.19
N LEU A 157 12.62 -2.06 -1.48
CA LEU A 157 13.87 -1.99 -0.74
C LEU A 157 13.87 -3.00 0.42
N GLY A 158 12.74 -3.17 1.10
CA GLY A 158 12.55 -4.21 2.11
C GLY A 158 12.69 -5.63 1.56
N ASN A 159 12.22 -5.87 0.32
CA ASN A 159 12.44 -7.16 -0.34
C ASN A 159 13.91 -7.44 -0.61
N ILE A 160 14.61 -6.46 -1.19
CA ILE A 160 16.03 -6.59 -1.52
C ILE A 160 16.84 -6.85 -0.24
N PHE A 161 16.52 -6.14 0.84
CA PHE A 161 17.20 -6.33 2.12
C PHE A 161 16.94 -7.73 2.72
N ALA A 162 15.69 -8.19 2.69
CA ALA A 162 15.32 -9.52 3.14
C ALA A 162 16.03 -10.63 2.33
N ASP A 163 16.07 -10.49 1.00
CA ASP A 163 16.73 -11.44 0.12
C ASP A 163 18.27 -11.41 0.30
N TYR A 164 18.86 -10.23 0.52
CA TYR A 164 20.29 -10.08 0.80
C TYR A 164 20.70 -10.80 2.10
N LEU A 165 19.94 -10.63 3.18
CA LEU A 165 20.17 -11.32 4.46
C LEU A 165 20.08 -12.85 4.32
N VAL A 166 19.09 -13.33 3.56
CA VAL A 166 18.94 -14.77 3.28
C VAL A 166 20.11 -15.29 2.44
N SER A 167 20.62 -14.51 1.47
CA SER A 167 21.71 -14.90 0.58
C SER A 167 23.08 -14.95 1.29
N THR A 168 23.35 -14.00 2.18
CA THR A 168 24.62 -13.87 2.92
C THR A 168 24.80 -15.04 3.90
N ASN A 169 23.71 -15.49 4.51
CA ASN A 169 23.73 -16.64 5.41
C ASN A 169 23.96 -17.96 4.67
N LYS A 170 23.47 -18.10 3.42
CA LYS A 170 23.78 -19.26 2.56
C LYS A 170 25.28 -19.37 2.28
N LYS A 171 25.96 -18.23 2.10
CA LYS A 171 27.42 -18.16 1.93
C LYS A 171 28.16 -18.56 3.22
N SER A 172 27.67 -18.12 4.38
CA SER A 172 28.25 -18.48 5.70
C SER A 172 28.07 -19.97 6.04
N SER A 173 26.89 -20.55 5.78
CA SER A 173 26.64 -21.97 6.02
C SER A 173 27.43 -22.92 5.09
N ASN A 174 27.79 -22.49 3.89
CA ASN A 174 28.66 -23.28 3.01
C ASN A 174 30.14 -23.19 3.42
N LYS A 175 30.55 -22.10 4.07
CA LYS A 175 31.92 -21.90 4.55
C LYS A 175 32.24 -22.68 5.84
N ILE A 176 31.22 -23.11 6.58
CA ILE A 176 31.35 -23.95 7.78
C ILE A 176 31.38 -25.46 7.40
N LYS A 177 31.04 -25.79 6.15
CA LYS A 177 31.04 -27.17 5.63
C LYS A 177 32.21 -27.49 4.69
N SER A 178 33.13 -26.55 4.46
CA SER A 178 34.43 -26.78 3.79
C SER A 178 35.54 -26.70 4.81
#